data_AF-A0A1G3XU20-F1
#
_entry.id   AF-A0A1G3XU20-F1
#
_cell.length_a   1.000
_cell.length_b   1.000
_cell.length_c   1.000
_cell.angle_alpha   90.00
_cell.angle_beta   90.00
_cell.angle_gamma   90.00
#
_symmetry.space_group_name_H-M   'P 1'
#
loop_
_entity.id
_entity.type
_entity.pdbx_description
1 polymer ?
#
loop_
_entity_poly.entity_id
_entity_poly.type
_entity_poly.pdbx_seq_one_letter_code
_entity_poly.pdbx_strand_id
1 'polypeptide(L)'
;MSKSKATSILLITLIAFPFLSVYTMPLAHAQGISELDRLLKDFFCSCGCNYVLATCETQMACDVATSTKAELRGLLAKGMTRDQIIDEMTSKYGNTILATPRTTGFNTFLWWYPVLGGLAGLVAVVILVRRRSNVKWRVDPDAVPALSEEELIQQLDIDQSTVESSVEKKYDDILKERLTGKKTEDTTEEKTKKPKQNDDQKRTEKKDYDAILKEKTRTKKSNS
;
A
#
# COMPACT_ATOMS: atom_id res chain seq x y z
N MET A 1 -8.06 49.54 -5.44
CA MET A 1 -6.98 48.54 -5.69
C MET A 1 -7.28 47.27 -4.88
N SER A 2 -7.08 46.13 -5.53
CA SER A 2 -7.73 44.83 -5.27
C SER A 2 -7.58 44.25 -3.85
N LYS A 3 -8.71 44.12 -3.15
CA LYS A 3 -8.85 43.30 -1.92
C LYS A 3 -8.58 41.80 -2.18
N SER A 4 -8.70 41.32 -3.43
CA SER A 4 -8.45 39.91 -3.77
C SER A 4 -6.97 39.55 -3.88
N LYS A 5 -6.11 40.53 -4.21
CA LYS A 5 -4.65 40.34 -4.21
C LYS A 5 -4.10 40.20 -2.79
N ALA A 6 -4.64 41.00 -1.86
CA ALA A 6 -4.25 40.94 -0.44
C ALA A 6 -4.64 39.61 0.22
N THR A 7 -5.83 39.08 -0.07
CA THR A 7 -6.28 37.79 0.50
C THR A 7 -5.53 36.58 -0.06
N SER A 8 -5.17 36.59 -1.36
CA SER A 8 -4.33 35.53 -1.95
C SER A 8 -2.92 35.52 -1.38
N ILE A 9 -2.30 36.68 -1.16
CA ILE A 9 -0.95 36.77 -0.59
C ILE A 9 -0.97 36.27 0.87
N LEU A 10 -2.00 36.63 1.64
CA LEU A 10 -2.15 36.24 3.04
C LEU A 10 -2.34 34.72 3.20
N LEU A 11 -3.13 34.08 2.34
CA LEU A 11 -3.29 32.63 2.34
C LEU A 11 -2.00 31.88 1.95
N ILE A 12 -1.23 32.40 0.99
CA ILE A 12 0.04 31.79 0.59
C ILE A 12 1.08 31.91 1.71
N THR A 13 1.15 33.06 2.39
CA THR A 13 2.05 33.24 3.53
C THR A 13 1.68 32.36 4.72
N LEU A 14 0.39 32.11 4.96
CA LEU A 14 -0.09 31.31 6.10
C LEU A 14 0.19 29.81 5.92
N ILE A 15 0.27 29.32 4.68
CA ILE A 15 0.65 27.94 4.35
C ILE A 15 2.18 27.77 4.27
N ALA A 16 2.92 28.80 3.86
CA ALA A 16 4.38 28.75 3.75
C ALA A 16 5.11 28.89 5.10
N PHE A 17 4.52 29.60 6.08
CA PHE A 17 5.11 29.82 7.41
C PHE A 17 5.40 28.53 8.21
N PRO A 18 4.50 27.53 8.30
CA PRO A 18 4.81 26.29 9.01
C PRO A 18 5.88 25.45 8.29
N PHE A 19 5.97 25.52 6.97
CA PHE A 19 7.02 24.83 6.21
C PHE A 19 8.41 25.39 6.52
N LEU A 20 8.55 26.70 6.67
CA LEU A 20 9.83 27.33 6.99
C LEU A 20 10.28 27.03 8.44
N SER A 21 9.33 26.94 9.38
CA SER A 21 9.60 26.62 10.79
C SER A 21 10.08 25.18 11.00
N VAL A 22 9.71 24.23 10.14
CA VAL A 22 10.16 22.84 10.24
C VAL A 22 11.64 22.69 9.84
N TYR A 23 12.17 23.58 8.99
CA TYR A 23 13.58 23.52 8.57
C TYR A 23 14.58 23.99 9.64
N THR A 24 14.15 24.70 10.67
CA THR A 24 15.06 25.24 11.71
C THR A 24 15.14 24.38 12.97
N MET A 25 14.56 23.17 12.97
CA MET A 25 14.60 22.30 14.14
C MET A 25 16.03 21.72 14.30
N PRO A 26 16.76 22.06 15.37
CA PRO A 26 18.04 21.41 15.63
C PRO A 26 17.79 19.96 16.03
N LEU A 27 18.44 19.03 15.34
CA LEU A 27 18.48 17.61 15.72
C LEU A 27 19.13 17.49 17.11
N ALA A 28 18.31 17.44 18.14
CA ALA A 28 18.73 17.19 19.50
C ALA A 28 19.38 15.80 19.57
N HIS A 29 20.67 15.78 19.93
CA HIS A 29 21.47 14.56 20.01
C HIS A 29 21.02 13.75 21.23
N ALA A 30 20.33 12.63 21.00
CA ALA A 30 19.98 11.66 22.03
C ALA A 30 21.27 10.99 22.58
N GLN A 31 21.72 11.45 23.75
CA GLN A 31 22.86 10.89 24.49
C GLN A 31 22.35 9.69 25.32
N GLY A 32 22.89 8.49 25.10
CA GLY A 32 22.52 7.33 25.92
C GLY A 32 23.07 5.98 25.46
N ILE A 33 23.85 5.93 24.38
CA ILE A 33 24.40 4.68 23.82
C ILE A 33 25.80 4.97 23.30
N SER A 34 26.77 4.10 23.60
CA SER A 34 28.12 4.21 23.03
C SER A 34 28.06 4.13 21.51
N GLU A 35 28.86 4.93 20.79
CA GLU A 35 28.86 4.93 19.31
C GLU A 35 29.13 3.54 18.72
N LEU A 36 29.96 2.75 19.40
CA LEU A 36 30.20 1.37 19.03
C LEU A 36 28.92 0.52 19.06
N ASP A 37 28.06 0.71 20.06
CA ASP A 37 26.80 -0.04 20.19
C ASP A 37 25.80 0.32 19.08
N ARG A 38 25.85 1.57 18.59
CA ARG A 38 25.08 1.99 17.40
C ARG A 38 25.57 1.26 16.16
N LEU A 39 26.89 1.26 15.93
CA LEU A 39 27.48 0.53 14.81
C LEU A 39 27.19 -0.98 14.87
N LEU A 40 27.27 -1.59 16.05
CA LEU A 40 26.99 -3.02 16.24
C LEU A 40 25.57 -3.42 15.82
N LYS A 41 24.61 -2.50 15.89
CA LYS A 41 23.23 -2.70 15.44
C LYS A 41 23.04 -2.52 13.93
N ASP A 42 23.96 -1.80 13.29
CA ASP A 42 23.91 -1.47 11.87
C ASP A 42 24.53 -2.55 10.97
N PHE A 43 25.24 -3.54 11.53
CA PHE A 43 25.94 -4.57 10.77
C PHE A 43 25.48 -6.01 11.10
N PHE A 44 25.32 -6.83 10.07
CA PHE A 44 25.18 -8.28 10.15
C PHE A 44 26.54 -8.98 10.30
N CYS A 45 26.56 -10.11 10.99
CA CYS A 45 27.75 -10.94 11.09
C CYS A 45 27.91 -11.82 9.84
N SER A 46 29.10 -11.83 9.26
CA SER A 46 29.44 -12.61 8.06
C SER A 46 29.64 -14.12 8.32
N CYS A 47 29.41 -14.59 9.56
CA CYS A 47 29.57 -16.00 9.94
C CYS A 47 28.49 -16.95 9.37
N GLY A 48 27.52 -16.43 8.61
CA GLY A 48 26.44 -17.22 8.01
C GLY A 48 25.23 -17.46 8.91
N CYS A 49 25.31 -17.10 10.21
CA CYS A 49 24.19 -17.25 11.15
C CYS A 49 23.12 -16.15 11.01
N ASN A 50 23.35 -15.14 10.17
CA ASN A 50 22.41 -14.05 9.86
C ASN A 50 21.90 -13.29 11.09
N TYR A 51 22.76 -13.14 12.10
CA TYR A 51 22.50 -12.29 13.27
C TYR A 51 23.24 -10.96 13.14
N VAL A 52 22.61 -9.91 13.64
CA VAL A 52 23.25 -8.59 13.84
C VAL A 52 24.36 -8.71 14.88
N LEU A 53 25.47 -7.99 14.73
CA LEU A 53 26.63 -8.10 15.63
C LEU A 53 26.25 -7.87 17.11
N ALA A 54 25.38 -6.89 17.38
CA ALA A 54 24.88 -6.61 18.73
C ALA A 54 24.14 -7.82 19.35
N THR A 55 23.32 -8.51 18.56
CA THR A 55 22.57 -9.70 19.01
C THR A 55 23.50 -10.90 19.14
N CYS A 56 24.46 -11.04 18.22
CA CYS A 56 25.42 -12.13 18.24
C CYS A 56 26.16 -12.18 19.58
N GLU A 57 26.69 -11.07 20.07
CA GLU A 57 27.45 -11.06 21.35
C GLU A 57 26.61 -11.50 22.56
N THR A 58 25.31 -11.19 22.58
CA THR A 58 24.43 -11.54 23.70
C THR A 58 23.89 -12.97 23.63
N GLN A 59 23.72 -13.52 22.43
CA GLN A 59 23.12 -14.85 22.21
C GLN A 59 24.15 -15.93 21.90
N MET A 60 25.24 -15.59 21.19
CA MET A 60 26.24 -16.51 20.69
C MET A 60 27.58 -15.81 20.43
N ALA A 61 28.52 -15.91 21.36
CA ALA A 61 29.87 -15.40 21.15
C ALA A 61 30.60 -16.22 20.07
N CYS A 62 30.80 -15.64 18.88
CA CYS A 62 31.60 -16.22 17.81
C CYS A 62 32.84 -15.36 17.50
N ASP A 63 33.92 -16.02 17.08
CA ASP A 63 35.21 -15.34 16.85
C ASP A 63 35.17 -14.32 15.70
N VAL A 64 34.28 -14.55 14.72
CA VAL A 64 34.04 -13.61 13.62
C VAL A 64 33.40 -12.32 14.13
N ALA A 65 32.44 -12.41 15.06
CA ALA A 65 31.79 -11.22 15.61
C ALA A 65 32.74 -10.42 16.52
N THR A 66 33.58 -11.10 17.31
CA THR A 66 34.56 -10.45 18.19
C THR A 66 35.64 -9.73 17.39
N SER A 67 36.17 -10.36 16.33
CA SER A 67 37.15 -9.74 15.43
C SER A 67 36.57 -8.55 14.66
N THR A 68 35.36 -8.68 14.09
CA THR A 68 34.67 -7.57 13.40
C THR A 68 34.39 -6.40 14.35
N LYS A 69 33.99 -6.67 15.60
CA LYS A 69 33.80 -5.64 16.64
C LYS A 69 35.11 -4.94 17.01
N ALA A 70 36.22 -5.68 17.08
CA ALA A 70 37.54 -5.10 17.31
C ALA A 70 37.97 -4.19 16.16
N GLU A 71 37.67 -4.57 14.91
CA GLU A 71 37.91 -3.72 13.74
C GLU A 71 37.08 -2.43 13.79
N LEU A 72 35.78 -2.51 14.07
CA LEU A 72 34.91 -1.34 14.22
C LEU A 72 35.40 -0.40 15.34
N ARG A 73 35.86 -0.95 16.47
CA ARG A 73 36.50 -0.17 17.54
C ARG A 73 37.77 0.52 17.04
N GLY A 74 38.59 -0.16 16.26
CA GLY A 74 39.80 0.40 15.67
C GLY A 74 39.52 1.54 14.70
N LEU A 75 38.46 1.43 13.88
CA LEU A 75 38.03 2.49 12.97
C LEU A 75 37.48 3.72 13.72
N LEU A 76 36.71 3.50 14.78
CA LEU A 76 36.29 4.56 15.69
C LEU A 76 37.48 5.25 16.38
N ALA A 77 38.47 4.48 16.83
CA ALA A 77 39.68 5.03 17.45
C ALA A 77 40.52 5.88 16.48
N LYS A 78 40.39 5.64 15.16
CA LYS A 78 40.98 6.49 14.10
C LYS A 78 40.20 7.79 13.84
N GLY A 79 39.09 8.02 14.55
CA GLY A 79 38.27 9.22 14.38
C GLY A 79 37.38 9.20 13.13
N MET A 80 37.15 8.02 12.53
CA MET A 80 36.26 7.90 11.38
C MET A 80 34.80 8.12 11.79
N THR A 81 34.04 8.77 10.91
CA THR A 81 32.59 8.96 11.11
C THR A 81 31.82 7.69 10.78
N ARG A 82 30.59 7.56 11.29
CA ARG A 82 29.72 6.41 11.03
C ARG A 82 29.62 6.10 9.52
N ASP A 83 29.37 7.09 8.68
CA ASP A 83 29.20 6.87 7.24
C ASP A 83 30.49 6.37 6.57
N GLN A 84 31.64 6.90 6.99
CA GLN A 84 32.96 6.44 6.52
C GLN A 84 33.24 4.99 6.94
N ILE A 85 32.88 4.62 8.16
CA ILE A 85 33.02 3.24 8.65
C ILE A 85 32.15 2.30 7.82
N ILE A 86 30.89 2.68 7.55
CA ILE A 86 30.00 1.86 6.73
C ILE A 86 30.55 1.75 5.30
N ASP A 87 31.08 2.82 4.70
CA ASP A 87 31.72 2.76 3.37
C ASP A 87 32.90 1.79 3.34
N GLU A 88 33.81 1.88 4.31
CA GLU A 88 34.97 1.00 4.42
C GLU A 88 34.55 -0.47 4.57
N MET A 89 33.60 -0.74 5.47
CA MET A 89 33.09 -2.10 5.72
C MET A 89 32.32 -2.65 4.51
N THR A 90 31.59 -1.79 3.79
CA THR A 90 30.87 -2.19 2.56
C THR A 90 31.85 -2.47 1.43
N SER A 91 32.96 -1.72 1.33
CA SER A 91 34.02 -1.98 0.35
C SER A 91 34.73 -3.31 0.61
N LYS A 92 34.86 -3.75 1.87
CA LYS A 92 35.51 -5.02 2.23
C LYS A 92 34.58 -6.23 2.16
N TYR A 93 33.35 -6.10 2.67
CA TYR A 93 32.44 -7.23 2.87
C TYR A 93 31.21 -7.21 1.94
N GLY A 94 31.02 -6.15 1.16
CA GLY A 94 29.86 -5.96 0.28
C GLY A 94 28.62 -5.43 1.01
N ASN A 95 27.56 -5.12 0.25
CA ASN A 95 26.33 -4.52 0.78
C ASN A 95 25.51 -5.42 1.72
N THR A 96 25.83 -6.72 1.79
CA THR A 96 25.14 -7.69 2.65
C THR A 96 25.53 -7.59 4.12
N ILE A 97 26.60 -6.84 4.44
CA ILE A 97 27.05 -6.65 5.82
C ILE A 97 26.19 -5.63 6.58
N LEU A 98 25.35 -4.83 5.90
CA LEU A 98 24.50 -3.83 6.56
C LEU A 98 23.16 -4.44 6.99
N ALA A 99 22.82 -4.23 8.27
CA ALA A 99 21.52 -4.58 8.85
C ALA A 99 20.37 -3.72 8.30
N THR A 100 20.68 -2.45 7.99
CA THR A 100 19.73 -1.52 7.40
C THR A 100 20.22 -1.09 6.02
N PRO A 101 19.43 -1.28 4.95
CA PRO A 101 19.80 -0.80 3.62
C PRO A 101 20.00 0.72 3.66
N ARG A 102 21.11 1.19 3.08
CA ARG A 102 21.50 2.60 3.08
C ARG A 102 20.54 3.39 2.18
N THR A 103 19.50 3.98 2.75
CA THR A 103 18.47 4.77 2.02
C THR A 103 18.83 6.24 1.87
N THR A 104 20.13 6.59 1.91
CA THR A 104 20.60 7.98 1.98
C THR A 104 20.24 8.86 0.77
N GLY A 105 19.87 8.28 -0.38
CA GLY A 105 19.44 9.03 -1.57
C GLY A 105 17.96 8.93 -1.90
N PHE A 106 17.37 7.73 -1.82
CA PHE A 106 15.98 7.50 -2.23
C PHE A 106 14.97 8.10 -1.25
N ASN A 107 15.31 8.17 0.04
CA ASN A 107 14.42 8.69 1.08
C ASN A 107 14.09 10.18 0.85
N THR A 108 15.03 10.95 0.31
CA THR A 108 14.83 12.37 0.03
C THR A 108 13.82 12.57 -1.11
N PHE A 109 13.93 11.80 -2.19
CA PHE A 109 12.96 11.86 -3.29
C PHE A 109 11.55 11.44 -2.85
N LEU A 110 11.45 10.49 -1.92
CA LEU A 110 10.18 10.06 -1.35
C LEU A 110 9.45 11.18 -0.62
N TRP A 111 10.19 12.14 -0.04
CA TRP A 111 9.61 13.32 0.60
C TRP A 111 9.26 14.43 -0.40
N TRP A 112 9.98 14.52 -1.52
CA TRP A 112 9.65 15.44 -2.61
C TRP A 112 8.39 15.01 -3.37
N TYR A 113 8.13 13.70 -3.49
CA TYR A 113 6.96 13.17 -4.18
C TYR A 113 5.61 13.71 -3.66
N PRO A 114 5.29 13.67 -2.35
CA PRO A 114 4.03 14.22 -1.84
C PRO A 114 3.93 15.74 -2.01
N VAL A 115 5.04 16.46 -1.87
CA VAL A 115 5.08 17.92 -2.07
C VAL A 115 4.81 18.28 -3.53
N LEU A 116 5.50 17.62 -4.46
CA LEU A 116 5.34 17.83 -5.90
C LEU A 116 3.95 17.40 -6.37
N GLY A 117 3.44 16.27 -5.89
CA GLY A 117 2.09 15.79 -6.18
C GLY A 117 1.02 16.78 -5.69
N GLY A 118 1.17 17.30 -4.47
CA GLY A 118 0.27 18.31 -3.91
C GLY A 118 0.29 19.63 -4.70
N LEU A 119 1.48 20.13 -5.04
CA LEU A 119 1.64 21.34 -5.87
C LEU A 119 1.05 21.15 -7.27
N ALA A 120 1.33 20.03 -7.93
CA ALA A 120 0.78 19.72 -9.24
C ALA A 120 -0.75 19.62 -9.22
N GLY A 121 -1.32 18.96 -8.20
CA GLY A 121 -2.77 18.86 -8.01
C GLY A 121 -3.43 20.23 -7.78
N LEU A 122 -2.85 21.06 -6.92
CA LEU A 122 -3.35 22.42 -6.66
C LEU A 122 -3.34 23.26 -7.95
N VAL A 123 -2.25 23.23 -8.70
CA VAL A 123 -2.12 23.95 -9.98
C VAL A 123 -3.17 23.46 -10.97
N ALA A 124 -3.35 22.14 -11.09
CA ALA A 124 -4.36 21.56 -11.97
C ALA A 124 -5.78 22.03 -11.62
N VAL A 125 -6.16 22.02 -10.33
CA VAL A 125 -7.47 22.50 -9.87
C VAL A 125 -7.66 23.98 -10.18
N VAL A 126 -6.65 24.81 -9.90
CA VAL A 126 -6.70 26.26 -10.18
C VAL A 126 -6.87 26.53 -11.67
N ILE A 127 -6.17 25.79 -12.53
CA ILE A 127 -6.30 25.89 -13.99
C ILE A 127 -7.71 25.48 -14.43
N LEU A 128 -8.23 24.35 -13.92
CA LEU A 128 -9.57 23.85 -14.27
C LEU A 128 -10.67 24.82 -13.83
N VAL A 129 -10.58 25.37 -12.61
CA VAL A 129 -11.53 26.36 -12.09
C VAL A 129 -11.47 27.65 -12.91
N ARG A 130 -10.27 28.18 -13.20
CA ARG A 130 -10.12 29.37 -14.06
C ARG A 130 -10.61 29.15 -15.48
N ARG A 131 -10.44 27.94 -16.02
CA ARG A 131 -10.93 27.58 -17.36
C ARG A 131 -12.45 27.43 -17.38
N ARG A 132 -13.06 26.95 -16.29
CA ARG A 132 -14.52 26.78 -16.14
C ARG A 132 -15.24 28.05 -15.68
N SER A 133 -14.55 29.04 -15.09
CA SER A 133 -15.20 30.26 -14.59
C SER A 133 -15.74 31.19 -15.68
N ASN A 134 -15.51 30.90 -16.96
CA ASN A 134 -16.18 31.56 -18.08
C ASN A 134 -17.51 30.89 -18.47
N VAL A 135 -17.86 29.74 -17.87
CA VAL A 135 -19.17 29.11 -18.05
C VAL A 135 -20.12 29.75 -17.03
N LYS A 136 -20.82 30.80 -17.47
CA LYS A 136 -21.96 31.34 -16.72
C LYS A 136 -23.07 30.29 -16.76
N TRP A 137 -23.22 29.51 -15.70
CA TRP A 137 -24.47 28.78 -15.44
C TRP A 137 -25.54 29.83 -15.11
N ARG A 138 -26.16 30.38 -16.15
CA ARG A 138 -27.44 31.07 -16.04
C ARG A 138 -28.51 29.99 -16.18
N VAL A 139 -29.14 29.66 -15.07
CA VAL A 139 -30.45 29.01 -15.09
C VAL A 139 -31.43 30.16 -15.22
N ASP A 140 -32.00 30.34 -16.41
CA ASP A 140 -33.09 31.30 -16.62
C ASP A 140 -34.34 30.72 -15.93
N PRO A 141 -34.85 31.35 -14.86
CA PRO A 141 -36.00 30.84 -14.10
C PRO A 141 -37.30 30.84 -14.91
N ASP A 142 -37.30 31.53 -16.07
CA ASP A 142 -38.44 31.66 -16.97
C ASP A 142 -38.41 30.60 -18.10
N ALA A 143 -37.40 29.72 -18.13
CA ALA A 143 -37.23 28.67 -19.13
C ALA A 143 -37.96 27.36 -18.76
N VAL A 144 -38.96 27.40 -17.89
CA VAL A 144 -39.91 26.29 -17.76
C VAL A 144 -40.86 26.43 -18.93
N PRO A 145 -40.80 25.55 -19.95
CA PRO A 145 -41.81 25.60 -21.01
C PRO A 145 -43.16 25.40 -20.34
N ALA A 146 -44.08 26.32 -20.57
CA ALA A 146 -45.48 26.18 -20.22
C ALA A 146 -46.09 25.07 -21.08
N LEU A 147 -45.70 23.82 -20.81
CA LEU A 147 -46.33 22.64 -21.36
C LEU A 147 -47.62 22.46 -20.56
N SER A 148 -48.74 22.69 -21.23
CA SER A 148 -50.07 22.42 -20.70
C SER A 148 -50.18 20.94 -20.31
N GLU A 149 -50.89 20.66 -19.21
CA GLU A 149 -51.06 19.33 -18.62
C GLU A 149 -51.48 18.23 -19.62
N GLU A 150 -52.09 18.60 -20.75
CA GLU A 150 -52.45 17.71 -21.87
C GLU A 150 -51.24 17.02 -22.55
N GLU A 151 -50.09 17.68 -22.72
CA GLU A 151 -48.93 17.06 -23.40
C GLU A 151 -48.25 15.98 -22.53
N LEU A 152 -48.36 16.08 -21.21
CA LEU A 152 -47.76 15.14 -20.27
C LEU A 152 -48.49 13.80 -20.24
N ILE A 153 -49.82 13.82 -20.41
CA ILE A 153 -50.66 12.60 -20.43
C ILE A 153 -50.41 11.81 -21.72
N GLN A 154 -50.23 12.50 -22.85
CA GLN A 154 -50.04 11.83 -24.14
C GLN A 154 -48.67 11.16 -24.29
N GLN A 155 -47.62 11.66 -23.61
CA GLN A 155 -46.30 11.01 -23.61
C GLN A 155 -46.24 9.73 -22.78
N LEU A 156 -47.07 9.60 -21.73
CA LEU A 156 -47.12 8.41 -20.89
C LEU A 156 -47.79 7.21 -21.57
N ASP A 157 -48.82 7.45 -22.39
CA ASP A 157 -49.51 6.38 -23.13
C ASP A 157 -48.66 5.79 -24.29
N ILE A 158 -47.78 6.60 -24.88
CA ILE A 158 -46.90 6.16 -25.96
C ILE A 158 -45.81 5.20 -25.42
N ASP A 159 -45.35 5.41 -24.18
CA ASP A 159 -44.28 4.58 -23.61
C ASP A 159 -44.79 3.17 -23.22
N GLN A 160 -46.03 3.05 -22.74
CA GLN A 160 -46.55 1.74 -22.31
C GLN A 160 -46.84 0.78 -23.49
N SER A 161 -47.38 1.30 -24.60
CA SER A 161 -47.71 0.49 -25.78
C SER A 161 -46.47 -0.01 -26.55
N THR A 162 -45.38 0.75 -26.52
CA THR A 162 -44.11 0.37 -27.16
C THR A 162 -43.35 -0.69 -26.35
N VAL A 163 -43.48 -0.67 -25.02
CA VAL A 163 -42.90 -1.68 -24.14
C VAL A 163 -43.61 -3.03 -24.29
N GLU A 164 -44.94 -3.06 -24.34
CA GLU A 164 -45.72 -4.31 -24.40
C GLU A 164 -45.42 -5.10 -25.70
N SER A 165 -45.37 -4.40 -26.84
CA SER A 165 -45.01 -5.03 -28.13
C SER A 165 -43.57 -5.54 -28.20
N SER A 166 -42.64 -4.89 -27.49
CA SER A 166 -41.23 -5.33 -27.41
C SER A 166 -41.06 -6.55 -26.50
N VAL A 167 -41.86 -6.64 -25.43
CA VAL A 167 -41.85 -7.77 -24.49
C VAL A 167 -42.42 -9.02 -25.16
N GLU A 168 -43.55 -8.91 -25.85
CA GLU A 168 -44.20 -10.06 -26.49
C GLU A 168 -43.30 -10.67 -27.59
N LYS A 169 -42.66 -9.83 -28.40
CA LYS A 169 -41.71 -10.27 -29.43
C LYS A 169 -40.50 -11.00 -28.83
N LYS A 170 -39.97 -10.50 -27.71
CA LYS A 170 -38.83 -11.10 -27.02
C LYS A 170 -39.19 -12.44 -26.36
N TYR A 171 -40.42 -12.57 -25.86
CA TYR A 171 -40.90 -13.79 -25.24
C TYR A 171 -41.07 -14.91 -26.28
N ASP A 172 -41.62 -14.57 -27.45
CA ASP A 172 -41.75 -15.49 -28.59
C ASP A 172 -40.39 -15.97 -29.11
N ASP A 173 -39.39 -15.09 -29.18
CA ASP A 173 -38.04 -15.46 -29.58
C ASP A 173 -37.39 -16.44 -28.58
N ILE A 174 -37.55 -16.21 -27.27
CA ILE A 174 -37.07 -17.12 -26.21
C ILE A 174 -37.80 -18.46 -26.27
N LEU A 175 -39.11 -18.47 -26.54
CA LEU A 175 -39.91 -19.70 -26.65
C LEU A 175 -39.50 -20.53 -27.87
N LYS A 176 -39.23 -19.88 -29.01
CA LYS A 176 -38.70 -20.54 -30.22
C LYS A 176 -37.29 -21.08 -29.99
N GLU A 177 -36.44 -20.34 -29.29
CA GLU A 177 -35.08 -20.79 -28.94
C GLU A 177 -35.10 -22.03 -28.02
N ARG A 178 -36.02 -22.09 -27.05
CA ARG A 178 -36.20 -23.27 -26.19
C ARG A 178 -36.83 -24.47 -26.89
N LEU A 179 -37.81 -24.25 -27.77
CA LEU A 179 -38.50 -25.32 -28.50
C LEU A 179 -37.63 -25.93 -29.61
N THR A 180 -36.69 -25.16 -30.18
CA THR A 180 -35.77 -25.66 -31.22
C THR A 180 -34.55 -26.40 -30.68
N GLY A 181 -34.45 -26.62 -29.36
CA GLY A 181 -33.54 -27.60 -28.77
C GLY A 181 -32.06 -27.38 -29.12
N LYS A 182 -31.65 -26.15 -29.43
CA LYS A 182 -30.26 -25.85 -29.79
C LYS A 182 -29.50 -25.45 -28.53
N LYS A 183 -28.83 -26.44 -27.93
CA LYS A 183 -27.80 -26.26 -26.91
C LYS A 183 -26.66 -25.44 -27.53
N THR A 184 -26.63 -24.13 -27.28
CA THR A 184 -25.41 -23.34 -27.47
C THR A 184 -24.50 -23.60 -26.28
N GLU A 185 -23.54 -24.48 -26.50
CA GLU A 185 -22.26 -24.50 -25.79
C GLU A 185 -21.61 -23.11 -25.80
N ASP A 186 -20.96 -22.80 -24.67
CA ASP A 186 -19.93 -21.76 -24.48
C ASP A 186 -20.46 -20.30 -24.53
N THR A 187 -20.25 -19.39 -23.57
CA THR A 187 -19.14 -19.20 -22.62
C THR A 187 -19.62 -18.29 -21.50
N THR A 188 -19.60 -18.75 -20.25
CA THR A 188 -19.28 -17.91 -19.09
C THR A 188 -18.64 -18.84 -18.08
N GLU A 189 -17.33 -18.95 -18.19
CA GLU A 189 -16.43 -19.54 -17.21
C GLU A 189 -16.45 -18.65 -15.95
N GLU A 190 -17.59 -18.56 -15.27
CA GLU A 190 -17.64 -18.12 -13.88
C GLU A 190 -17.22 -19.31 -13.03
N LYS A 191 -15.92 -19.33 -12.73
CA LYS A 191 -15.26 -20.23 -11.78
C LYS A 191 -15.94 -20.15 -10.41
N THR A 192 -17.05 -20.84 -10.22
CA THR A 192 -17.39 -21.45 -8.94
C THR A 192 -16.44 -22.62 -8.74
N LYS A 193 -15.20 -22.30 -8.32
CA LYS A 193 -14.23 -23.25 -7.79
C LYS A 193 -14.81 -23.81 -6.48
N LYS A 194 -15.70 -24.79 -6.60
CA LYS A 194 -16.00 -25.76 -5.54
C LYS A 194 -14.64 -26.34 -5.14
N PRO A 195 -14.20 -26.23 -3.88
CA PRO A 195 -12.90 -26.77 -3.49
C PRO A 195 -12.96 -28.28 -3.68
N LYS A 196 -12.13 -28.81 -4.60
CA LYS A 196 -11.73 -30.22 -4.57
C LYS A 196 -10.98 -30.40 -3.25
N GLN A 197 -11.74 -30.81 -2.24
CA GLN A 197 -11.21 -31.18 -0.95
C GLN A 197 -10.35 -32.42 -1.19
N ASN A 198 -9.05 -32.21 -1.09
CA ASN A 198 -7.99 -33.11 -1.47
C ASN A 198 -8.08 -34.36 -0.58
N ASP A 199 -8.39 -35.53 -1.14
CA ASP A 199 -8.49 -36.80 -0.39
C ASP A 199 -7.18 -37.13 0.37
N ASP A 200 -6.05 -36.59 -0.09
CA ASP A 200 -4.76 -36.67 0.58
C ASP A 200 -4.73 -35.93 1.92
N GLN A 201 -5.40 -34.78 2.03
CA GLN A 201 -5.45 -33.99 3.27
C GLN A 201 -6.30 -34.67 4.34
N LYS A 202 -7.38 -35.35 3.94
CA LYS A 202 -8.19 -36.19 4.84
C LYS A 202 -7.43 -37.42 5.32
N ARG A 203 -6.50 -37.96 4.52
CA ARG A 203 -5.66 -39.12 4.88
C ARG A 203 -4.53 -38.75 5.84
N THR A 204 -3.96 -37.55 5.73
CA THR A 204 -2.94 -37.06 6.69
C THR A 204 -3.58 -36.69 8.03
N GLU A 205 -4.74 -36.02 8.01
CA GLU A 205 -5.44 -35.62 9.24
C GLU A 205 -5.92 -36.82 10.06
N LYS A 206 -6.38 -37.90 9.40
CA LYS A 206 -6.73 -39.15 10.09
C LYS A 206 -5.51 -39.85 10.73
N LYS A 207 -4.34 -39.82 10.07
CA LYS A 207 -3.12 -40.42 10.60
C LYS A 207 -2.61 -39.68 11.85
N ASP A 208 -2.70 -38.36 11.87
CA ASP A 208 -2.30 -37.56 13.04
C ASP A 208 -3.25 -37.79 14.22
N TYR A 209 -4.56 -37.89 13.96
CA TYR A 209 -5.53 -38.16 15.03
C TYR A 209 -5.34 -39.55 15.66
N ASP A 210 -5.06 -40.56 14.83
CA ASP A 210 -4.77 -41.94 15.30
C ASP A 210 -3.44 -42.02 16.07
N ALA A 211 -2.45 -41.19 15.73
CA ALA A 211 -1.17 -41.09 16.45
C ALA A 211 -1.35 -40.46 17.85
N ILE A 212 -2.14 -39.39 17.94
CA ILE A 212 -2.45 -38.71 19.22
C ILE A 212 -3.23 -39.66 20.16
N LEU A 213 -4.17 -40.45 19.63
CA LEU A 213 -4.92 -41.43 20.44
C LEU A 213 -4.03 -42.58 20.97
N LYS A 214 -3.00 -43.00 20.21
CA LYS A 214 -2.02 -43.97 20.67
C LYS A 214 -1.09 -43.43 21.76
N GLU A 215 -0.68 -42.17 21.67
CA GLU A 215 0.12 -41.50 22.71
C GLU A 215 -0.67 -41.37 24.03
N LYS A 216 -1.95 -41.00 23.92
CA LYS A 216 -2.85 -40.80 25.07
C LYS A 216 -3.21 -42.11 25.78
N THR A 217 -3.23 -43.23 25.06
CA THR A 217 -3.42 -44.57 25.64
C THR A 217 -2.15 -45.13 26.26
N ARG A 218 -0.95 -44.79 25.75
CA ARG A 218 0.35 -45.13 26.36
C ARG A 218 0.58 -44.42 27.68
N THR A 219 0.31 -43.12 27.73
CA THR A 219 0.46 -42.30 28.94
C THR A 219 -0.51 -42.70 30.05
N LYS A 220 -1.73 -43.16 29.70
CA LYS A 220 -2.69 -43.70 30.68
C LYS A 220 -2.28 -45.07 31.25
N LYS A 221 -1.52 -45.89 30.52
CA LYS A 221 -0.99 -47.19 30.99
C LYS A 221 0.28 -47.07 31.83
N SER A 222 0.97 -45.93 31.78
CA SER A 222 2.20 -45.65 32.55
C SER A 222 1.93 -45.06 33.94
N ASN A 223 0.71 -44.58 34.20
CA ASN A 223 0.30 -43.91 35.45
C ASN A 223 -0.76 -44.72 36.23
N SER A 224 -0.88 -46.02 35.95
CA SER A 224 -1.62 -47.02 36.73
C SER A 224 -0.72 -48.21 37.02
#